data_AF-A0AAU7YDK7-F1
#
_entry.id   AF-A0AAU7YDK7-F1
#
_cell.length_a   1.000
_cell.length_b   1.000
_cell.length_c   1.000
_cell.angle_alpha   90.00
_cell.angle_beta   90.00
_cell.angle_gamma   90.00
#
_symmetry.space_group_name_H-M   'P 1'
#
loop_
_entity.id
_entity.type
_entity.pdbx_description
1 polymer ?
#
loop_
_entity_poly.entity_id
_entity_poly.type
_entity_poly.pdbx_seq_one_letter_code
_entity_poly.pdbx_strand_id
1 'polypeptide(L)'
;MKAVITLLILGLLLIHGEVPCVLLISIYILLGEALKCWEKTYTRIKTWSFSRKDCGEGQDYCITLKSIPSYPVKYSFGCVTQEQCQEIQYFDPSIQCCRTDYCNY
;
A
#
# COMPACT_ATOMS: atom_id res chain seq x y z
N MET A 1 -2.26 -13.05 35.21
CA MET A 1 -2.61 -11.87 36.04
C MET A 1 -2.76 -10.57 35.25
N LYS A 2 -1.92 -10.26 34.25
CA LYS A 2 -2.06 -9.03 33.42
C LYS A 2 -3.38 -8.94 32.62
N ALA A 3 -3.86 -10.05 32.06
CA ALA A 3 -5.08 -10.10 31.27
C ALA A 3 -6.37 -9.75 32.05
N VAL A 4 -6.40 -10.02 33.36
CA VAL A 4 -7.57 -9.76 34.21
C VAL A 4 -7.72 -8.26 34.47
N ILE A 5 -6.59 -7.56 34.64
CA ILE A 5 -6.57 -6.11 34.85
C ILE A 5 -7.02 -5.39 33.57
N THR A 6 -6.58 -5.85 32.39
CA THR A 6 -6.99 -5.28 31.10
C THR A 6 -8.49 -5.41 30.85
N LEU A 7 -9.10 -6.55 31.20
CA LEU A 7 -10.53 -6.78 31.08
C LEU A 7 -11.36 -5.93 32.05
N LEU A 8 -10.87 -5.72 33.27
CA LEU A 8 -11.51 -4.83 34.25
C LEU A 8 -11.51 -3.36 33.80
N ILE A 9 -10.41 -2.89 33.19
CA ILE A 9 -10.32 -1.53 32.65
C ILE A 9 -11.25 -1.34 31.45
N LEU A 10 -11.31 -2.32 30.53
CA LEU A 10 -12.26 -2.30 29.41
C LEU A 10 -13.71 -2.31 29.90
N GLY A 11 -14.01 -3.12 30.92
CA GLY A 11 -15.35 -3.19 31.54
C GLY A 11 -15.76 -1.87 32.20
N LEU A 12 -14.84 -1.20 32.92
CA LEU A 12 -15.11 0.09 33.55
C LEU A 12 -15.31 1.24 32.53
N LEU A 13 -14.59 1.21 31.41
CA LEU A 13 -14.73 2.22 30.33
C LEU A 13 -16.08 2.13 29.61
N LEU A 14 -16.69 0.94 29.53
CA LEU A 14 -18.00 0.74 28.90
C LEU A 14 -19.18 1.23 29.77
N ILE A 15 -19.02 1.27 31.10
CA ILE A 15 -20.10 1.64 32.03
C ILE A 15 -20.24 3.16 32.18
N HIS A 16 -19.19 3.93 31.90
CA HIS A 16 -19.17 5.39 32.11
C HIS A 16 -19.61 6.22 30.90
N GLY A 17 -20.16 5.60 29.84
CA GLY A 17 -20.88 6.31 28.77
C GLY A 17 -20.06 7.29 27.92
N GLU A 18 -18.80 7.51 28.24
CA GLU A 18 -17.88 8.34 27.47
C GLU A 18 -16.85 7.42 26.85
N VAL A 19 -17.23 6.71 25.79
CA VAL A 19 -16.23 6.24 24.81
C VAL A 19 -15.70 7.53 24.18
N PRO A 20 -14.49 8.01 24.54
CA PRO A 20 -14.04 9.27 24.00
C PRO A 20 -13.86 9.02 22.50
N CYS A 21 -14.52 9.83 21.66
CA CYS A 21 -14.35 9.79 20.20
C CYS A 21 -12.87 9.78 19.78
N VAL A 22 -11.99 10.29 20.64
CA VAL A 22 -10.53 10.24 20.54
C VAL A 22 -9.99 8.81 20.38
N LEU A 23 -10.50 7.80 21.09
CA LEU A 23 -10.02 6.41 21.00
C LEU A 23 -10.38 5.76 19.66
N LEU A 24 -11.60 6.01 19.15
CA LEU A 24 -12.00 5.56 17.82
C LEU A 24 -11.16 6.24 16.74
N ILE A 25 -10.99 7.56 16.79
CA ILE A 25 -10.13 8.30 15.86
C ILE A 25 -8.68 7.79 15.92
N SER A 26 -8.15 7.50 17.10
CA SER A 26 -6.79 6.96 17.25
C SER A 26 -6.62 5.59 16.60
N ILE A 27 -7.62 4.72 16.66
CA ILE A 27 -7.62 3.41 15.97
C ILE A 27 -7.74 3.60 14.45
N TYR A 28 -8.59 4.53 13.99
CA TYR A 28 -8.72 4.85 12.56
C TYR A 28 -7.46 5.49 11.97
N ILE A 29 -6.73 6.31 12.74
CA ILE A 29 -5.46 6.92 12.30
C ILE A 29 -4.32 5.88 12.26
N LEU A 30 -4.35 4.88 13.13
CA LEU A 30 -3.36 3.78 13.13
C LEU A 30 -3.56 2.80 11.95
N LEU A 31 -4.73 2.81 11.31
CA LEU A 31 -5.10 1.99 10.16
C LEU A 31 -5.18 2.83 8.88
N GLY A 32 -4.15 3.66 8.65
CA GLY A 32 -4.03 4.39 7.37
C GLY A 32 -4.30 3.44 6.21
N GLU A 33 -5.27 3.79 5.35
CA GLU A 33 -5.66 2.92 4.25
C GLU A 33 -4.44 2.66 3.37
N ALA A 34 -4.16 1.38 3.11
CA ALA A 34 -3.08 0.99 2.23
C ALA A 34 -3.34 1.57 0.82
N LEU A 35 -2.31 2.21 0.25
CA LEU A 35 -2.34 2.72 -1.12
C LEU A 35 -2.74 1.60 -2.09
N LYS A 36 -3.54 1.92 -3.11
CA LYS A 36 -3.96 0.92 -4.11
C LYS A 36 -3.33 1.23 -5.46
N CYS A 37 -2.73 0.22 -6.09
CA CYS A 37 -2.12 0.39 -7.42
C CYS A 37 -2.66 -0.64 -8.42
N TRP A 38 -2.50 -0.34 -9.71
CA TRP A 38 -2.61 -1.35 -10.75
C TRP A 38 -1.38 -2.26 -10.73
N GLU A 39 -1.61 -3.55 -10.88
CA GLU A 39 -0.57 -4.55 -11.11
C GLU A 39 -0.79 -5.19 -12.47
N LYS A 40 0.29 -5.35 -13.23
CA LYS A 40 0.26 -6.02 -14.52
C LYS A 40 1.25 -7.17 -14.49
N THR A 41 0.73 -8.37 -14.57
CA THR A 41 1.57 -9.57 -14.56
C THR A 41 1.63 -10.15 -15.96
N TYR A 42 2.85 -10.45 -16.43
CA TYR A 42 3.03 -11.26 -17.61
C TYR A 42 2.94 -12.72 -17.21
N THR A 43 1.83 -13.38 -17.54
CA THR A 43 1.68 -14.80 -17.21
C THR A 43 2.56 -15.65 -18.12
N ARG A 44 2.89 -16.88 -17.68
CA ARG A 44 3.67 -17.84 -18.50
C ARG A 44 3.04 -18.14 -19.86
N ILE A 45 1.76 -17.83 -20.05
CA ILE A 45 0.98 -18.06 -21.29
C ILE A 45 1.09 -16.85 -22.25
N LYS A 46 2.00 -15.90 -21.98
CA LYS A 46 2.19 -14.67 -22.78
C LYS A 46 0.97 -13.74 -22.79
N THR A 47 0.06 -13.89 -21.83
CA THR A 47 -1.07 -12.99 -21.64
C THR A 47 -0.79 -12.00 -20.52
N TRP A 48 -1.27 -10.79 -20.71
CA TRP A 48 -1.27 -9.75 -19.69
C TRP A 48 -2.51 -9.89 -18.82
N SER A 49 -2.32 -10.03 -17.53
CA SER A 49 -3.39 -9.81 -16.55
C SER A 49 -3.21 -8.43 -15.92
N PHE A 50 -4.30 -7.68 -15.84
CA PHE A 50 -4.38 -6.45 -15.08
C PHE A 50 -5.22 -6.70 -13.83
N SER A 51 -4.66 -6.42 -12.67
CA SER A 51 -5.32 -6.59 -11.38
C SER A 51 -5.13 -5.35 -10.51
N ARG A 52 -6.03 -5.19 -9.55
CA ARG A 52 -5.91 -4.20 -8.49
C ARG A 52 -5.19 -4.84 -7.31
N LYS A 53 -4.29 -4.10 -6.67
CA LYS A 53 -3.52 -4.57 -5.53
C LYS A 53 -3.46 -3.51 -4.45
N ASP A 54 -3.71 -3.91 -3.22
CA ASP A 54 -3.42 -3.10 -2.03
C ASP A 54 -1.93 -3.20 -1.72
N CYS A 55 -1.28 -2.07 -1.53
CA CYS A 55 0.16 -1.99 -1.28
C CYS A 55 0.50 -2.42 0.15
N GLY A 56 1.68 -3.02 0.31
CA GLY A 56 2.18 -3.43 1.62
C GLY A 56 2.68 -2.24 2.44
N GLU A 57 3.03 -2.51 3.69
CA GLU A 57 3.65 -1.53 4.59
C GLU A 57 4.91 -0.91 3.95
N GLY A 58 4.98 0.43 3.93
CA GLY A 58 6.09 1.21 3.36
C GLY A 58 6.10 1.33 1.83
N GLN A 59 5.13 0.73 1.13
CA GLN A 59 4.98 0.84 -0.31
C GLN A 59 4.03 1.98 -0.70
N ASP A 60 4.49 3.21 -0.48
CA ASP A 60 3.67 4.41 -0.61
C ASP A 60 3.64 5.00 -2.03
N TYR A 61 4.08 4.25 -3.04
CA TYR A 61 4.14 4.68 -4.43
C TYR A 61 3.66 3.60 -5.40
N CYS A 62 2.87 4.01 -6.38
CA CYS A 62 2.61 3.23 -7.58
C CYS A 62 3.67 3.54 -8.65
N ILE A 63 4.04 2.53 -9.43
CA ILE A 63 5.00 2.65 -10.54
C ILE A 63 4.44 2.11 -11.85
N THR A 64 4.88 2.70 -12.96
CA THR A 64 4.70 2.17 -14.32
C THR A 64 6.07 2.04 -14.99
N LEU A 65 6.53 0.80 -15.19
CA LEU A 65 7.73 0.51 -15.99
C LEU A 65 7.33 0.36 -17.45
N LYS A 66 7.84 1.22 -18.33
CA LYS A 66 7.69 1.06 -19.78
C LYS A 66 8.81 0.17 -20.31
N SER A 67 8.45 -0.90 -21.01
CA SER A 67 9.44 -1.85 -21.54
C SER A 67 10.39 -1.19 -22.53
N ILE A 68 11.69 -1.36 -22.31
CA ILE A 68 12.71 -1.20 -23.34
C ILE A 68 12.70 -2.48 -24.19
N PRO A 69 12.61 -2.40 -25.53
CA PRO A 69 12.42 -3.56 -26.42
C PRO A 69 13.48 -4.66 -26.31
N SER A 70 14.62 -4.38 -25.69
CA SER A 70 15.77 -5.29 -25.53
C SER A 70 15.70 -6.20 -24.29
N TYR A 71 14.77 -5.97 -23.35
CA TYR A 71 14.65 -6.74 -22.11
C TYR A 71 13.33 -7.55 -22.06
N PRO A 72 13.34 -8.78 -21.51
CA PRO A 72 12.14 -9.62 -21.44
C PRO A 72 11.08 -9.10 -20.47
N VAL A 73 11.38 -8.08 -19.67
CA VAL A 73 10.43 -7.40 -18.78
C VAL A 73 9.61 -6.43 -19.61
N LYS A 74 8.57 -6.98 -20.23
CA LYS A 74 7.50 -6.16 -20.76
C LYS A 74 6.73 -5.59 -19.55
N TYR A 75 6.38 -4.32 -19.60
CA TYR A 75 5.64 -3.53 -18.61
C TYR A 75 5.36 -4.13 -17.22
N SER A 76 5.98 -3.59 -16.19
CA SER A 76 5.66 -3.93 -14.80
C SER A 76 4.97 -2.74 -14.12
N PHE A 77 3.78 -3.00 -13.60
CA PHE A 77 3.00 -2.06 -12.81
C PHE A 77 2.92 -2.61 -11.39
N GLY A 78 3.02 -1.77 -10.36
CA GLY A 78 2.88 -2.24 -8.99
C GLY A 78 3.14 -1.19 -7.93
N CYS A 79 3.33 -1.69 -6.70
CA CYS A 79 3.65 -0.92 -5.51
C CYS A 79 5.16 -0.95 -5.26
N VAL A 80 5.76 0.19 -4.94
CA VAL A 80 7.18 0.36 -4.62
C VAL A 80 7.36 1.31 -3.44
N THR A 81 8.52 1.24 -2.81
CA THR A 81 8.93 2.25 -1.82
C THR A 81 9.43 3.52 -2.51
N GLN A 82 9.58 4.61 -1.75
CA GLN A 82 10.20 5.84 -2.27
C GLN A 82 11.63 5.62 -2.76
N GLU A 83 12.43 4.86 -2.00
CA GLU A 83 13.82 4.56 -2.32
C GLU A 83 13.92 3.79 -3.64
N GLN A 84 13.10 2.74 -3.80
CA GLN A 84 13.03 1.97 -5.05
C GLN A 84 12.63 2.84 -6.24
N CYS A 85 11.67 3.76 -6.05
CA CYS A 85 11.31 4.70 -7.10
C CYS A 85 12.50 5.58 -7.51
N GLN A 86 13.24 6.14 -6.54
CA GLN A 86 14.40 6.99 -6.80
C GLN A 86 15.54 6.25 -7.48
N GLU A 87 15.84 5.03 -7.03
CA GLU A 87 16.84 4.16 -7.67
C GLU A 87 16.47 3.88 -9.12
N ILE A 88 15.22 3.53 -9.40
CA ILE A 88 14.75 3.25 -10.75
C ILE A 88 14.81 4.51 -11.63
N GLN A 89 14.39 5.66 -11.12
CA GLN A 89 14.45 6.95 -11.83
C GLN A 89 15.89 7.42 -12.08
N TYR A 90 16.84 7.03 -11.23
CA TYR A 90 18.26 7.28 -11.49
C TYR A 90 18.75 6.53 -12.73
N PHE A 91 18.31 5.29 -12.94
CA PHE A 91 18.65 4.51 -14.14
C PHE A 91 17.85 4.94 -15.38
N ASP A 92 16.56 5.26 -15.21
CA ASP A 92 15.69 5.72 -16.30
C ASP A 92 14.77 6.86 -15.80
N PRO A 93 15.14 8.13 -16.06
CA PRO A 93 14.39 9.30 -15.63
C PRO A 93 12.99 9.42 -16.25
N SER A 94 12.66 8.62 -17.27
CA SER A 94 11.34 8.63 -17.90
C SER A 94 10.28 7.87 -17.08
N ILE A 95 10.71 7.11 -16.07
CA ILE A 95 9.83 6.36 -15.19
C ILE A 95 9.14 7.30 -14.20
N GLN A 96 7.83 7.16 -14.08
CA GLN A 96 7.01 7.94 -13.17
C GLN A 96 6.53 7.10 -12.01
N CYS A 97 6.57 7.69 -10.81
CA CYS A 97 5.93 7.16 -9.62
C CYS A 97 4.93 8.19 -9.08
N CYS A 98 3.86 7.69 -8.45
CA CYS A 98 2.77 8.52 -7.96
C CYS A 98 2.17 7.92 -6.68
N ARG A 99 1.46 8.72 -5.87
CA ARG A 99 1.02 8.35 -4.51
C ARG A 99 -0.51 8.37 -4.35
N THR A 100 -1.24 8.32 -5.46
CA THR A 100 -2.70 8.34 -5.45
C THR A 100 -3.20 6.98 -5.91
N ASP A 101 -4.33 6.55 -5.37
CA ASP A 101 -4.93 5.27 -5.77
C ASP A 101 -5.05 5.16 -7.30
N TYR A 102 -4.53 4.06 -7.83
CA TYR A 102 -4.61 3.67 -9.24
C TYR A 102 -4.02 4.69 -10.23
N CYS A 103 -3.13 5.57 -9.77
CA CYS A 103 -2.51 6.61 -10.59
C CYS A 103 -1.58 6.06 -11.69
N ASN A 104 -1.19 4.78 -11.60
CA ASN A 104 -0.32 4.10 -12.54
C ASN A 104 -1.11 3.37 -13.65
N TYR A 105 -2.08 4.02 -14.29
CA TYR A 105 -2.81 3.44 -15.43
C TYR A 105 -2.03 3.52 -16.75
#